data_AF-A0A259FTM8-F1
#
_entry.id   AF-A0A259FTM8-F1
#
_cell.length_a   1.000
_cell.length_b   1.000
_cell.length_c   1.000
_cell.angle_alpha   90.00
_cell.angle_beta   90.00
_cell.angle_gamma   90.00
#
_symmetry.space_group_name_H-M   'P 1'
#
loop_
_entity.id
_entity.type
_entity.pdbx_description
1 polymer ?
#
loop_
_entity_poly.entity_id
_entity_poly.type
_entity_poly.pdbx_seq_one_letter_code
_entity_poly.pdbx_strand_id
1 'polypeptide(L)'
;MSSPTPSLPSPMPRWRQYWVLTKPRVTQLAVFCAVIGMFLATPGMVPYPVLIGGIVGIWLLAGAAFAMNCLIEQAVDAKMKRTSWRPSATGEVTPFHITIFSIVLGSLGMIILWNFCNPLTMWLTVATFVGYAVIYTWLLKPATPQNIVIGGLSGAMPPALGWAAVTNTLSAEAWLLVLIIFVWTPPHFWALALYRRDDYVQSGLPMLPVTHGERFTLLNILLYTLILIAATLLPYIYGMSGMIYLISAIILGLMFLAYVVALFISYTDDLAKRTFRFSITYLSLLFAALLVDHYFI
;
A
#
# COMPACT_ATOMS: atom_id res chain seq x y z
N MET A 1 -24.95 13.13 47.64
CA MET A 1 -23.89 12.46 46.87
C MET A 1 -23.98 12.97 45.43
N SER A 2 -23.16 13.94 45.08
CA SER A 2 -23.06 14.47 43.71
C SER A 2 -22.27 13.49 42.86
N SER A 3 -22.94 12.88 41.88
CA SER A 3 -22.32 12.05 40.85
C SER A 3 -21.28 12.88 40.07
N PRO A 4 -20.06 12.36 39.83
CA PRO A 4 -19.06 13.08 39.07
C PRO A 4 -19.54 13.25 37.63
N THR A 5 -19.58 14.50 37.15
CA THR A 5 -19.82 14.83 35.76
C THR A 5 -18.74 14.16 34.89
N PRO A 6 -19.10 13.44 33.82
CA PRO A 6 -18.10 12.84 32.94
C PRO A 6 -17.29 13.98 32.30
N SER A 7 -15.98 14.01 32.59
CA SER A 7 -15.05 14.93 31.95
C SER A 7 -15.12 14.72 30.43
N LEU A 8 -15.49 15.76 29.69
CA LEU A 8 -15.42 15.75 28.23
C LEU A 8 -14.01 15.31 27.81
N PRO A 9 -13.87 14.37 26.87
CA PRO A 9 -12.57 13.90 26.43
C PRO A 9 -11.74 15.08 25.95
N SER A 10 -10.50 15.19 26.42
CA SER A 10 -9.61 16.27 26.01
C SER A 10 -9.44 16.26 24.49
N PRO A 11 -9.54 17.41 23.81
CA PRO A 11 -9.37 17.48 22.37
C PRO A 11 -7.99 16.96 21.98
N MET A 12 -7.93 16.29 20.83
CA MET A 12 -6.71 15.66 20.36
C MET A 12 -5.61 16.73 20.19
N PRO A 13 -4.39 16.51 20.71
CA PRO A 13 -3.33 17.51 20.58
C PRO A 13 -2.96 17.74 19.10
N ARG A 14 -2.64 18.99 18.75
CA ARG A 14 -2.40 19.43 17.36
C ARG A 14 -1.39 18.56 16.59
N TRP A 15 -0.25 18.21 17.19
CA TRP A 15 0.75 17.34 16.54
C TRP A 15 0.17 15.96 16.16
N ARG A 16 -0.70 15.41 17.01
CA ARG A 16 -1.35 14.12 16.78
C ARG A 16 -2.41 14.22 15.70
N GLN A 17 -3.11 15.35 15.59
CA GLN A 17 -4.03 15.61 14.48
C GLN A 17 -3.30 15.52 13.14
N TYR A 18 -2.16 16.21 12.98
CA TYR A 18 -1.35 16.15 11.76
C TYR A 18 -0.74 14.77 11.53
N TRP A 19 -0.25 14.10 12.58
CA TRP A 19 0.28 12.74 12.48
C TRP A 19 -0.74 11.75 11.92
N VAL A 20 -2.01 11.84 12.35
CA VAL A 20 -3.10 10.99 11.85
C VAL A 20 -3.33 11.20 10.34
N LEU A 21 -3.20 12.43 9.83
CA LEU A 21 -3.37 12.73 8.40
C LEU A 21 -2.33 12.02 7.52
N THR A 22 -1.14 11.75 8.06
CA THR A 22 -0.08 11.03 7.33
C THR A 22 -0.29 9.51 7.26
N LYS A 23 -1.35 8.96 7.85
CA LYS A 23 -1.66 7.52 7.89
C LYS A 23 -0.43 6.65 8.22
N PRO A 24 0.18 6.82 9.41
CA PRO A 24 1.53 6.32 9.72
C PRO A 24 1.71 4.81 9.53
N ARG A 25 0.68 4.00 9.83
CA ARG A 25 0.75 2.54 9.61
C ARG A 25 0.86 2.16 8.12
N VAL A 26 0.17 2.91 7.25
CA VAL A 26 0.19 2.67 5.80
C VAL A 26 1.50 3.19 5.21
N THR A 27 1.93 4.37 5.65
CA THR A 27 3.23 4.96 5.28
C THR A 27 4.39 4.06 5.69
N GLN A 28 4.35 3.51 6.91
CA GLN A 28 5.36 2.57 7.39
C GLN A 28 5.45 1.32 6.52
N LEU A 29 4.31 0.76 6.09
CA LEU A 29 4.31 -0.40 5.21
C LEU A 29 4.90 -0.06 3.84
N ALA A 30 4.55 1.09 3.27
CA ALA A 30 5.13 1.55 2.01
C ALA A 30 6.65 1.73 2.12
N VAL A 31 7.12 2.39 3.19
CA VAL A 31 8.55 2.60 3.44
C VAL A 31 9.27 1.28 3.69
N PHE A 32 8.66 0.33 4.39
CA PHE A 32 9.20 -1.01 4.56
C PHE A 32 9.43 -1.71 3.21
N CYS A 33 8.44 -1.64 2.31
CA CYS A 33 8.59 -2.16 0.94
C CYS A 33 9.71 -1.46 0.17
N ALA A 34 9.88 -0.14 0.34
CA ALA A 34 10.99 0.60 -0.25
C ALA A 34 12.34 0.15 0.31
N VAL A 35 12.45 -0.07 1.63
CA VAL A 35 13.68 -0.58 2.24
C VAL A 35 14.06 -1.95 1.68
N ILE A 36 13.10 -2.85 1.49
CA ILE A 36 13.36 -4.13 0.83
C ILE A 36 13.92 -3.91 -0.59
N GLY A 37 13.31 -2.99 -1.35
CA GLY A 37 13.81 -2.61 -2.68
C GLY A 37 15.24 -2.06 -2.64
N MET A 38 15.61 -1.25 -1.64
CA MET A 38 16.97 -0.74 -1.48
C MET A 38 17.98 -1.85 -1.25
N PHE A 39 17.68 -2.83 -0.38
CA PHE A 39 18.58 -3.93 -0.08
C PHE A 39 18.75 -4.90 -1.25
N LEU A 40 17.69 -5.16 -2.01
CA LEU A 40 17.76 -6.00 -3.21
C LEU A 40 18.53 -5.33 -4.36
N ALA A 41 18.66 -4.01 -4.35
CA ALA A 41 19.31 -3.26 -5.42
C ALA A 41 20.85 -3.27 -5.35
N THR A 42 21.43 -3.82 -4.28
CA THR A 42 22.88 -3.91 -4.09
C THR A 42 23.26 -5.24 -3.46
N PRO A 43 24.36 -5.91 -3.89
CA PRO A 43 24.82 -7.14 -3.26
C PRO A 43 25.35 -6.91 -1.83
N GLY A 44 25.66 -5.66 -1.46
CA GLY A 44 26.21 -5.31 -0.15
C GLY A 44 25.22 -4.58 0.76
N MET A 45 25.76 -3.82 1.71
CA MET A 45 24.96 -2.90 2.50
C MET A 45 24.63 -1.63 1.70
N VAL A 46 23.38 -1.17 1.83
CA VAL A 46 22.96 0.13 1.29
C VAL A 46 23.77 1.24 1.98
N PRO A 47 24.37 2.20 1.25
CA PRO A 47 25.07 3.31 1.86
C PRO A 47 24.17 4.07 2.85
N TYR A 48 24.64 4.28 4.08
CA TYR A 48 23.85 4.91 5.15
C TYR A 48 23.17 6.24 4.76
N PRO A 49 23.82 7.16 4.02
CA PRO A 49 23.16 8.39 3.58
C PRO A 49 21.95 8.13 2.69
N VAL A 50 22.06 7.18 1.75
CA VAL A 50 20.98 6.78 0.85
C VAL A 50 19.87 6.06 1.60
N LEU A 51 20.24 5.15 2.52
CA LEU A 51 19.28 4.40 3.32
C LEU A 51 18.42 5.34 4.19
N ILE A 52 19.05 6.20 4.98
CA ILE A 52 18.35 7.11 5.90
C ILE A 52 17.62 8.20 5.11
N GLY A 53 18.30 8.83 4.14
CA GLY A 53 17.72 9.86 3.30
C GLY A 53 16.54 9.35 2.48
N GLY A 54 16.66 8.14 1.91
CA GLY A 54 15.60 7.48 1.15
C GLY A 54 14.40 7.14 2.03
N ILE A 55 14.62 6.54 3.21
CA ILE A 55 13.56 6.24 4.18
C ILE A 55 12.80 7.53 4.55
N VAL A 56 13.51 8.58 4.96
CA VAL A 56 12.89 9.82 5.40
C VAL A 56 12.19 10.53 4.23
N GLY A 57 12.85 10.63 3.08
CA GLY A 57 12.31 11.29 1.90
C GLY A 57 11.04 10.64 1.36
N ILE A 58 11.04 9.30 1.22
CA ILE A 58 9.86 8.52 0.80
C ILE A 58 8.76 8.63 1.86
N TRP A 59 9.10 8.56 3.16
CA TRP A 59 8.12 8.71 4.24
C TRP A 59 7.40 10.06 4.18
N LEU A 60 8.14 11.15 4.00
CA LEU A 60 7.58 12.51 3.97
C LEU A 60 6.65 12.70 2.76
N LEU A 61 7.07 12.27 1.56
CA LEU A 61 6.23 12.37 0.36
C LEU A 61 5.01 11.45 0.43
N ALA A 62 5.15 10.22 0.90
CA ALA A 62 4.00 9.33 1.12
C ALA A 62 3.05 9.91 2.18
N GLY A 63 3.57 10.47 3.27
CA GLY A 63 2.79 11.16 4.29
C GLY A 63 2.04 12.37 3.74
N ALA A 64 2.67 13.16 2.87
CA ALA A 64 2.03 14.25 2.14
C ALA A 64 0.89 13.72 1.26
N ALA A 65 1.11 12.63 0.51
CA ALA A 65 0.09 12.03 -0.36
C ALA A 65 -1.14 11.59 0.45
N PHE A 66 -0.92 11.01 1.64
CA PHE A 66 -2.00 10.64 2.54
C PHE A 66 -2.73 11.84 3.16
N ALA A 67 -2.01 12.91 3.49
CA ALA A 67 -2.63 14.14 3.98
C ALA A 67 -3.54 14.76 2.91
N MET A 68 -3.06 14.83 1.66
CA MET A 68 -3.85 15.30 0.52
C MET A 68 -5.04 14.38 0.22
N ASN A 69 -4.87 13.07 0.32
CA ASN A 69 -5.96 12.11 0.21
C ASN A 69 -7.03 12.31 1.30
N CYS A 70 -6.64 12.59 2.55
CA CYS A 70 -7.60 12.91 3.62
C CYS A 70 -8.35 14.23 3.38
N LEU A 71 -7.74 15.18 2.67
CA LEU A 71 -8.38 16.42 2.25
C LEU A 71 -9.42 16.16 1.15
N ILE A 72 -9.03 15.45 0.10
CA ILE A 72 -9.92 15.14 -1.03
C ILE A 72 -11.11 14.28 -0.57
N GLU A 73 -10.89 13.35 0.36
CA GLU A 73 -11.92 12.47 0.89
C GLU A 73 -12.73 13.08 2.04
N GLN A 74 -12.50 14.34 2.43
CA GLN A 74 -13.08 14.96 3.63
C GLN A 74 -14.61 14.77 3.74
N ALA A 75 -15.35 15.04 2.66
CA ALA A 75 -16.81 14.92 2.65
C ALA A 75 -17.31 13.47 2.74
N VAL A 76 -16.54 12.51 2.20
CA VAL A 76 -16.86 11.08 2.27
C VAL A 76 -16.52 10.55 3.67
N ASP A 77 -15.35 10.92 4.19
CA ASP A 77 -14.89 10.52 5.52
C ASP A 77 -15.84 10.99 6.62
N ALA A 78 -16.42 12.20 6.50
CA ALA A 78 -17.41 12.72 7.43
C ALA A 78 -18.67 11.84 7.55
N LYS A 79 -19.01 11.08 6.50
CA LYS A 79 -20.21 10.21 6.45
C LYS A 79 -19.93 8.78 6.92
N MET A 80 -18.66 8.40 7.14
CA MET A 80 -18.28 7.03 7.50
C MET A 80 -17.99 6.89 9.00
N LYS A 81 -18.69 5.98 9.70
CA LYS A 81 -18.45 5.71 11.14
C LYS A 81 -16.99 5.48 11.52
N ARG A 82 -16.20 4.91 10.60
CA ARG A 82 -14.78 4.58 10.83
C ARG A 82 -13.82 5.77 10.66
N THR A 83 -14.20 6.80 9.91
CA THR A 83 -13.29 7.91 9.53
C THR A 83 -13.85 9.30 9.84
N SER A 84 -15.09 9.39 10.32
CA SER A 84 -15.73 10.63 10.74
C SER A 84 -15.04 11.34 11.91
N TRP A 85 -14.24 10.62 12.69
CA TRP A 85 -13.43 11.19 13.78
C TRP A 85 -12.15 11.90 13.29
N ARG A 86 -11.77 11.76 12.01
CA ARG A 86 -10.50 12.31 11.52
C ARG A 86 -10.49 13.83 11.62
N PRO A 87 -9.33 14.46 11.92
CA PRO A 87 -9.22 15.92 12.00
C PRO A 87 -9.57 16.67 10.70
N SER A 88 -9.41 16.01 9.55
CA SER A 88 -9.91 16.53 8.27
C SER A 88 -11.44 16.52 8.23
N ALA A 89 -12.08 15.40 8.56
CA ALA A 89 -13.53 15.22 8.49
C ALA A 89 -14.31 16.05 9.52
N THR A 90 -13.76 16.22 10.73
CA THR A 90 -14.34 17.03 11.80
C THR A 90 -14.16 18.54 11.59
N GLY A 91 -13.29 18.94 10.66
CA GLY A 91 -12.96 20.34 10.41
C GLY A 91 -12.00 20.95 11.45
N GLU A 92 -11.48 20.18 12.41
CA GLU A 92 -10.50 20.66 13.40
C GLU A 92 -9.23 21.20 12.73
N VAL A 93 -8.81 20.61 11.61
CA VAL A 93 -7.73 21.13 10.75
C VAL A 93 -8.35 21.60 9.44
N THR A 94 -8.22 22.90 9.16
CA THR A 94 -8.86 23.49 7.97
C THR A 94 -8.18 23.02 6.68
N PRO A 95 -8.92 22.98 5.54
CA PRO A 95 -8.36 22.64 4.24
C PRO A 95 -7.04 23.35 3.91
N PHE A 96 -6.98 24.66 4.18
CA PHE A 96 -5.77 25.48 3.98
C PHE A 96 -4.55 24.94 4.75
N HIS A 97 -4.73 24.58 6.03
CA HIS A 97 -3.65 24.03 6.84
C HIS A 97 -3.21 22.64 6.37
N ILE A 98 -4.13 21.80 5.90
CA ILE A 98 -3.80 20.47 5.35
C ILE A 98 -2.99 20.62 4.06
N THR A 99 -3.39 21.54 3.18
CA THR A 99 -2.66 21.82 1.93
C THR A 99 -1.25 22.32 2.20
N ILE A 100 -1.09 23.32 3.09
CA ILE A 100 0.23 23.83 3.47
C ILE A 100 1.08 22.71 4.07
N PHE A 101 0.52 21.93 4.99
CA PHE A 101 1.23 20.82 5.62
C PHE A 101 1.70 19.79 4.58
N SER A 102 0.84 19.41 3.64
CA SER A 102 1.19 18.51 2.54
C SER A 102 2.28 19.09 1.63
N ILE A 103 2.24 20.38 1.31
CA ILE A 103 3.26 21.06 0.49
C ILE A 103 4.60 21.08 1.24
N VAL A 104 4.60 21.43 2.52
CA VAL A 104 5.83 21.47 3.34
C VAL A 104 6.45 20.08 3.44
N LEU A 105 5.66 19.04 3.77
CA LEU A 105 6.15 17.66 3.82
C LEU A 105 6.67 17.19 2.46
N GLY A 106 5.92 17.46 1.38
CA GLY A 106 6.30 17.09 0.02
C GLY A 106 7.62 17.73 -0.39
N SER A 107 7.76 19.05 -0.19
CA SER A 107 8.97 19.79 -0.51
C SER A 107 10.18 19.32 0.31
N LEU A 108 10.01 19.07 1.61
CA LEU A 108 11.07 18.52 2.45
C LEU A 108 11.48 17.12 1.98
N GLY A 109 10.52 16.26 1.65
CA GLY A 109 10.78 14.94 1.07
C GLY A 109 11.56 15.03 -0.24
N MET A 110 11.17 15.94 -1.13
CA MET A 110 11.87 16.17 -2.41
C MET A 110 13.31 16.62 -2.20
N ILE A 111 13.54 17.59 -1.30
CA ILE A 111 14.89 18.10 -0.98
C ILE A 111 15.76 16.97 -0.43
N ILE A 112 15.23 16.14 0.47
CA ILE A 112 15.98 15.02 1.04
C ILE A 112 16.31 13.99 -0.04
N LEU A 113 15.34 13.58 -0.87
CA LEU A 113 15.61 12.60 -1.94
C LEU A 113 16.60 13.13 -2.98
N TRP A 114 16.54 14.42 -3.30
CA TRP A 114 17.49 15.07 -4.22
C TRP A 114 18.93 14.99 -3.68
N ASN A 115 19.13 15.35 -2.41
CA ASN A 115 20.47 15.46 -1.82
C ASN A 115 21.07 14.12 -1.39
N PHE A 116 20.24 13.18 -0.93
CA PHE A 116 20.72 11.93 -0.35
C PHE A 116 20.55 10.70 -1.25
N CYS A 117 19.66 10.76 -2.26
CA CYS A 117 19.43 9.63 -3.18
C CYS A 117 19.80 10.03 -4.61
N ASN A 118 18.84 10.59 -5.35
CA ASN A 118 19.02 11.05 -6.73
C ASN A 118 17.74 11.73 -7.28
N PRO A 119 17.86 12.50 -8.38
CA PRO A 119 16.72 13.13 -9.05
C PRO A 119 15.66 12.16 -9.55
N LEU A 120 16.04 10.96 -10.00
CA LEU A 120 15.10 9.96 -10.51
C LEU A 120 14.11 9.53 -9.43
N THR A 121 14.63 9.13 -8.27
CA THR A 121 13.83 8.70 -7.11
C THR A 121 12.93 9.81 -6.62
N MET A 122 13.43 11.04 -6.59
CA MET A 122 12.65 12.22 -6.19
C MET A 122 11.46 12.44 -7.14
N TRP A 123 11.69 12.50 -8.45
CA TRP A 123 10.61 12.68 -9.43
C TRP A 123 9.64 11.49 -9.47
N LEU A 124 10.13 10.25 -9.33
CA LEU A 124 9.27 9.07 -9.27
C LEU A 124 8.40 9.06 -8.02
N THR A 125 8.93 9.49 -6.87
CA THR A 125 8.16 9.58 -5.63
C THR A 125 7.11 10.69 -5.74
N VAL A 126 7.44 11.81 -6.38
CA VAL A 126 6.47 12.87 -6.69
C VAL A 126 5.40 12.38 -7.68
N ALA A 127 5.78 11.66 -8.73
CA ALA A 127 4.83 11.07 -9.67
C ALA A 127 3.90 10.06 -8.98
N THR A 128 4.43 9.28 -8.03
CA THR A 128 3.64 8.35 -7.21
C THR A 128 2.69 9.10 -6.28
N PHE A 129 3.14 10.20 -5.67
CA PHE A 129 2.30 11.12 -4.89
C PHE A 129 1.14 11.65 -5.73
N VAL A 130 1.41 12.17 -6.93
CA VAL A 130 0.39 12.74 -7.82
C VAL A 130 -0.55 11.65 -8.32
N GLY A 131 -0.01 10.50 -8.71
CA GLY A 131 -0.78 9.33 -9.13
C GLY A 131 -1.75 8.88 -8.04
N TYR A 132 -1.32 8.83 -6.78
CA TYR A 132 -2.18 8.45 -5.67
C TYR A 132 -3.22 9.54 -5.32
N ALA A 133 -2.78 10.79 -5.14
CA ALA A 133 -3.64 11.88 -4.68
C ALA A 133 -4.62 12.36 -5.75
N VAL A 134 -4.20 12.45 -7.01
CA VAL A 134 -5.03 12.99 -8.10
C VAL A 134 -5.69 11.87 -8.88
N ILE A 135 -4.91 10.96 -9.47
CA ILE A 135 -5.45 9.95 -10.39
C ILE A 135 -6.28 8.92 -9.62
N TYR A 136 -5.74 8.33 -8.55
CA TYR A 136 -6.47 7.34 -7.78
C TYR A 136 -7.60 7.96 -6.94
N THR A 137 -7.26 8.91 -6.07
CA THR A 137 -8.23 9.40 -5.06
C THR A 137 -9.36 10.22 -5.67
N TRP A 138 -9.06 11.13 -6.61
CA TRP A 138 -10.06 12.03 -7.15
C TRP A 138 -10.80 11.45 -8.35
N LEU A 139 -10.09 10.78 -9.26
CA LEU A 139 -10.66 10.31 -10.52
C LEU A 139 -11.15 8.85 -10.44
N LEU A 140 -10.28 7.91 -10.09
CA LEU A 140 -10.59 6.48 -10.25
C LEU A 140 -11.47 5.93 -9.13
N LYS A 141 -11.19 6.29 -7.88
CA LYS A 141 -11.90 5.77 -6.70
C LYS A 141 -13.43 5.92 -6.80
N PRO A 142 -13.99 7.08 -7.20
CA PRO A 142 -15.44 7.24 -7.37
C PRO A 142 -15.97 6.73 -8.72
N ALA A 143 -15.13 6.59 -9.75
CA ALA A 143 -15.60 6.39 -11.13
C ALA A 143 -15.59 4.94 -11.63
N THR A 144 -14.81 4.02 -11.02
CA THR A 144 -14.65 2.66 -11.56
C THR A 144 -14.54 1.56 -10.51
N PRO A 145 -15.14 0.36 -10.76
CA PRO A 145 -14.92 -0.83 -9.95
C PRO A 145 -13.53 -1.44 -10.07
N GLN A 146 -12.70 -0.95 -11.01
CA GLN A 146 -11.27 -1.28 -11.11
C GLN A 146 -10.38 -0.32 -10.30
N ASN A 147 -10.96 0.51 -9.42
CA ASN A 147 -10.21 1.45 -8.58
C ASN A 147 -9.06 0.78 -7.81
N ILE A 148 -9.24 -0.44 -7.31
CA ILE A 148 -8.20 -1.23 -6.62
C ILE A 148 -7.08 -1.64 -7.58
N VAL A 149 -7.42 -2.07 -8.80
CA VAL A 149 -6.43 -2.56 -9.77
C VAL A 149 -5.57 -1.39 -10.25
N ILE A 150 -6.20 -0.33 -10.76
CA ILE A 150 -5.48 0.82 -11.33
C ILE A 150 -4.82 1.65 -10.22
N GLY A 151 -5.50 1.86 -9.10
CA GLY A 151 -4.95 2.53 -7.92
C GLY A 151 -3.86 1.74 -7.20
N GLY A 152 -3.89 0.42 -7.35
CA GLY A 152 -2.88 -0.50 -6.82
C GLY A 152 -1.49 -0.23 -7.38
N LEU A 153 -1.38 0.36 -8.58
CA LEU A 153 -0.09 0.70 -9.17
C LEU A 153 0.69 1.69 -8.31
N SER A 154 0.06 2.77 -7.85
CA SER A 154 0.72 3.73 -6.96
C SER A 154 1.11 3.10 -5.62
N GLY A 155 0.31 2.14 -5.12
CA GLY A 155 0.63 1.38 -3.92
C GLY A 155 1.76 0.35 -4.11
N ALA A 156 2.01 -0.08 -5.35
CA ALA A 156 3.03 -1.06 -5.72
C ALA A 156 4.40 -0.45 -6.04
N MET A 157 4.47 0.87 -6.25
CA MET A 157 5.73 1.59 -6.52
C MET A 157 6.82 1.55 -5.43
N PRO A 158 6.53 1.43 -4.11
CA PRO A 158 7.56 1.63 -3.10
C PRO A 158 8.85 0.80 -3.26
N PRO A 159 8.82 -0.52 -3.59
CA PRO A 159 10.05 -1.27 -3.89
C PRO A 159 10.87 -0.68 -5.03
N ALA A 160 10.22 -0.23 -6.11
CA ALA A 160 10.94 0.42 -7.22
C ALA A 160 11.52 1.78 -6.83
N LEU A 161 10.83 2.54 -5.96
CA LEU A 161 11.39 3.79 -5.41
C LEU A 161 12.63 3.49 -4.57
N GLY A 162 12.59 2.44 -3.76
CA GLY A 162 13.73 1.97 -2.99
C GLY A 162 14.89 1.52 -3.86
N TRP A 163 14.61 0.74 -4.91
CA TRP A 163 15.62 0.31 -5.88
C TRP A 163 16.28 1.50 -6.57
N ALA A 164 15.47 2.39 -7.13
CA ALA A 164 15.95 3.61 -7.79
C ALA A 164 16.74 4.52 -6.84
N ALA A 165 16.44 4.53 -5.54
CA ALA A 165 17.19 5.32 -4.56
C ALA A 165 18.67 4.90 -4.51
N VAL A 166 18.94 3.61 -4.69
CA VAL A 166 20.29 3.03 -4.63
C VAL A 166 20.97 3.04 -6.00
N THR A 167 20.27 2.64 -7.07
CA THR A 167 20.88 2.41 -8.38
C THR A 167 20.74 3.59 -9.34
N ASN A 168 19.87 4.56 -9.03
CA ASN A 168 19.47 5.63 -9.94
C ASN A 168 18.95 5.11 -11.30
N THR A 169 18.35 3.91 -11.31
CA THR A 169 17.76 3.27 -12.49
C THR A 169 16.47 2.53 -12.13
N LEU A 170 15.60 2.32 -13.12
CA LEU A 170 14.45 1.42 -13.02
C LEU A 170 14.69 0.21 -13.91
N SER A 171 15.50 -0.72 -13.41
CA SER A 171 15.82 -1.95 -14.11
C SER A 171 14.64 -2.93 -14.07
N ALA A 172 14.74 -4.04 -14.80
CA ALA A 172 13.66 -5.02 -14.87
C ALA A 172 13.31 -5.60 -13.49
N GLU A 173 14.31 -5.80 -12.63
CA GLU A 173 14.20 -6.28 -11.26
C GLU A 173 13.28 -5.37 -10.42
N ALA A 174 13.45 -4.05 -10.52
CA ALA A 174 12.59 -3.08 -9.84
C ALA A 174 11.12 -3.24 -10.29
N TRP A 175 10.90 -3.41 -11.60
CA TRP A 175 9.56 -3.62 -12.15
C TRP A 175 8.95 -4.97 -11.80
N LEU A 176 9.77 -6.03 -11.63
CA LEU A 176 9.30 -7.32 -11.15
C LEU A 176 8.76 -7.22 -9.71
N LEU A 177 9.43 -6.46 -8.83
CA LEU A 177 8.91 -6.21 -7.48
C LEU A 177 7.59 -5.44 -7.50
N VAL A 178 7.48 -4.42 -8.38
CA VAL A 178 6.22 -3.68 -8.58
C VAL A 178 5.13 -4.61 -9.09
N LEU A 179 5.43 -5.46 -10.07
CA LEU A 179 4.48 -6.40 -10.66
C LEU A 179 3.92 -7.35 -9.60
N ILE A 180 4.76 -7.89 -8.72
CA ILE A 180 4.32 -8.79 -7.64
C ILE A 180 3.32 -8.08 -6.72
N ILE A 181 3.65 -6.89 -6.22
CA ILE A 181 2.73 -6.14 -5.34
C ILE A 181 1.46 -5.73 -6.09
N PHE A 182 1.59 -5.29 -7.34
CA PHE A 182 0.48 -4.88 -8.18
C PHE A 182 -0.54 -6.02 -8.37
N VAL A 183 -0.07 -7.21 -8.76
CA VAL A 183 -0.93 -8.37 -8.99
C VAL A 183 -1.44 -8.97 -7.67
N TRP A 184 -0.70 -8.83 -6.57
CA TRP A 184 -1.15 -9.23 -5.23
C TRP A 184 -2.26 -8.33 -4.66
N THR A 185 -2.31 -7.07 -5.08
CA THR A 185 -3.25 -6.07 -4.54
C THR A 185 -4.72 -6.48 -4.74
N PRO A 186 -5.19 -6.88 -5.94
CA PRO A 186 -6.56 -7.32 -6.16
C PRO A 186 -7.03 -8.50 -5.30
N PRO A 187 -6.34 -9.67 -5.25
CA PRO A 187 -6.80 -10.80 -4.44
C PRO A 187 -6.80 -10.47 -2.95
N HIS A 188 -5.86 -9.63 -2.47
CA HIS A 188 -5.85 -9.15 -1.08
C HIS A 188 -7.05 -8.24 -0.77
N PHE A 189 -7.26 -7.17 -1.53
CA PHE A 189 -8.30 -6.19 -1.24
C PHE A 189 -9.72 -6.70 -1.54
N TRP A 190 -9.90 -7.54 -2.55
CA TRP A 190 -11.21 -8.12 -2.83
C TRP A 190 -11.61 -9.15 -1.79
N ALA A 191 -10.68 -9.93 -1.22
CA ALA A 191 -10.97 -10.78 -0.07
C ALA A 191 -11.48 -9.95 1.13
N LEU A 192 -10.90 -8.77 1.37
CA LEU A 192 -11.40 -7.81 2.37
C LEU A 192 -12.80 -7.29 2.03
N ALA A 193 -13.02 -6.95 0.76
CA ALA A 193 -14.26 -6.36 0.29
C ALA A 193 -15.44 -7.32 0.37
N LEU A 194 -15.21 -8.63 0.25
CA LEU A 194 -16.24 -9.66 0.38
C LEU A 194 -16.85 -9.68 1.78
N TYR A 195 -16.05 -9.86 2.84
CA TYR A 195 -16.59 -9.95 4.21
C TYR A 195 -16.94 -8.59 4.84
N ARG A 196 -16.59 -7.47 4.19
CA ARG A 196 -17.00 -6.11 4.58
C ARG A 196 -17.95 -5.48 3.58
N ARG A 197 -18.68 -6.28 2.79
CA ARG A 197 -19.54 -5.78 1.72
C ARG A 197 -20.52 -4.72 2.19
N ASP A 198 -21.15 -4.91 3.34
CA ASP A 198 -22.14 -3.96 3.88
C ASP A 198 -21.56 -2.57 4.17
N ASP A 199 -20.32 -2.51 4.68
CA ASP A 199 -19.62 -1.23 4.89
C ASP A 199 -19.44 -0.48 3.56
N TYR A 200 -19.12 -1.21 2.49
CA TYR A 200 -18.91 -0.63 1.17
C TYR A 200 -20.21 -0.19 0.50
N VAL A 201 -21.28 -0.97 0.63
CA VAL A 201 -22.63 -0.61 0.16
C VAL A 201 -23.09 0.69 0.82
N GLN A 202 -22.96 0.81 2.15
CA GLN A 202 -23.34 2.01 2.89
C GLN A 202 -22.51 3.24 2.49
N SER A 203 -21.25 3.05 2.09
CA SER A 203 -20.36 4.14 1.66
C SER A 203 -20.55 4.58 0.20
N GLY A 204 -21.36 3.85 -0.60
CA GLY A 204 -21.57 4.13 -2.01
C GLY A 204 -20.33 3.90 -2.90
N LEU A 205 -19.30 3.22 -2.40
CA LEU A 205 -18.09 2.94 -3.17
C LEU A 205 -18.33 1.78 -4.14
N PRO A 206 -18.02 1.93 -5.45
CA PRO A 206 -18.32 0.93 -6.46
C PRO A 206 -17.34 -0.25 -6.42
N MET A 207 -17.21 -0.95 -5.30
CA MET A 207 -16.32 -2.11 -5.18
C MET A 207 -16.82 -3.28 -6.02
N LEU A 208 -15.93 -4.17 -6.47
CA LEU A 208 -16.30 -5.33 -7.30
C LEU A 208 -17.43 -6.20 -6.71
N PRO A 209 -17.46 -6.52 -5.39
CA PRO A 209 -18.56 -7.27 -4.77
C PRO A 209 -19.90 -6.52 -4.75
N VAL A 210 -19.86 -5.19 -4.80
CA VAL A 210 -21.04 -4.33 -4.78
C VAL A 210 -21.63 -4.19 -6.17
N THR A 211 -20.78 -4.03 -7.18
CA THR A 211 -21.17 -3.77 -8.57
C THR A 211 -21.46 -5.02 -9.38
N HIS A 212 -20.68 -6.09 -9.20
CA HIS A 212 -20.74 -7.33 -10.01
C HIS A 212 -21.09 -8.58 -9.19
N GLY A 213 -21.25 -8.42 -7.88
CA GLY A 213 -21.62 -9.49 -6.97
C GLY A 213 -20.46 -10.35 -6.48
N GLU A 214 -20.78 -11.23 -5.55
CA GLU A 214 -19.83 -12.08 -4.82
C GLU A 214 -19.14 -13.09 -5.75
N ARG A 215 -19.92 -13.84 -6.54
CA ARG A 215 -19.40 -14.92 -7.40
C ARG A 215 -18.39 -14.41 -8.44
N PHE A 216 -18.66 -13.25 -9.04
CA PHE A 216 -17.72 -12.63 -9.97
C PHE A 216 -16.45 -12.15 -9.27
N THR A 217 -16.58 -11.61 -8.05
CA THR A 217 -15.41 -11.21 -7.26
C THR A 217 -14.54 -12.41 -6.91
N LEU A 218 -15.14 -13.51 -6.45
CA LEU A 218 -14.44 -14.76 -6.14
C LEU A 218 -13.69 -15.31 -7.36
N LEU A 219 -14.30 -15.28 -8.54
CA LEU A 219 -13.64 -15.66 -9.79
C LEU A 219 -12.42 -14.78 -10.07
N ASN A 220 -12.55 -13.46 -9.91
CA ASN A 220 -11.43 -12.55 -10.12
C ASN A 220 -10.31 -12.76 -9.09
N ILE A 221 -10.63 -13.02 -7.82
CA ILE A 221 -9.61 -13.39 -6.81
C ILE A 221 -8.84 -14.64 -7.27
N LEU A 222 -9.54 -15.67 -7.76
CA LEU A 222 -8.91 -16.88 -8.28
C LEU A 222 -8.00 -16.60 -9.48
N LEU A 223 -8.50 -15.89 -10.49
CA LEU A 223 -7.74 -15.57 -11.70
C LEU A 223 -6.49 -14.71 -11.40
N TYR A 224 -6.62 -13.68 -10.57
CA TYR A 224 -5.47 -12.87 -10.17
C TYR A 224 -4.49 -13.63 -9.27
N THR A 225 -4.94 -14.62 -8.50
CA THR A 225 -4.03 -15.49 -7.72
C THR A 225 -3.20 -16.39 -8.64
N LEU A 226 -3.77 -16.88 -9.75
CA LEU A 226 -3.01 -17.62 -10.76
C LEU A 226 -1.98 -16.72 -11.46
N ILE A 227 -2.37 -15.49 -11.81
CA ILE A 227 -1.45 -14.49 -12.38
C ILE A 227 -0.36 -14.14 -11.37
N LEU A 228 -0.69 -14.03 -10.07
CA LEU A 228 0.27 -13.75 -9.01
C LEU A 228 1.31 -14.86 -8.93
N ILE A 229 0.91 -16.13 -8.94
CA ILE A 229 1.85 -17.25 -8.95
C ILE A 229 2.81 -17.14 -10.13
N ALA A 230 2.28 -16.92 -11.35
CA ALA A 230 3.11 -16.72 -12.53
C ALA A 230 4.09 -15.53 -12.37
N ALA A 231 3.61 -14.40 -11.85
CA ALA A 231 4.43 -13.22 -11.59
C ALA A 231 5.54 -13.48 -10.56
N THR A 232 5.26 -14.27 -9.52
CA THR A 232 6.26 -14.64 -8.49
C THR A 232 7.29 -15.67 -8.97
N LEU A 233 7.09 -16.33 -10.11
CA LEU A 233 8.12 -17.18 -10.70
C LEU A 233 9.09 -16.38 -11.59
N LEU A 234 8.71 -15.18 -12.03
CA LEU A 234 9.51 -14.35 -12.92
C LEU A 234 10.87 -13.93 -12.33
N PRO A 235 11.03 -13.59 -11.04
CA PRO A 235 12.35 -13.27 -10.49
C PRO A 235 13.35 -14.43 -10.61
N TYR A 236 12.90 -15.68 -10.52
CA TYR A 236 13.76 -16.83 -10.74
C TYR A 236 14.09 -17.00 -12.24
N ILE A 237 13.07 -16.93 -13.10
CA ILE A 237 13.24 -17.09 -14.56
C ILE A 237 14.16 -16.01 -15.15
N TYR A 238 14.06 -14.78 -14.63
CA TYR A 238 14.90 -13.65 -15.04
C TYR A 238 16.36 -13.77 -14.54
N GLY A 239 16.63 -14.64 -13.55
CA GLY A 239 17.94 -14.76 -12.91
C GLY A 239 18.19 -13.73 -11.81
N MET A 240 17.15 -13.06 -11.30
CA MET A 240 17.22 -12.15 -10.15
C MET A 240 17.34 -12.91 -8.82
N SER A 241 16.91 -14.18 -8.78
CA SER A 241 16.88 -14.99 -7.57
C SER A 241 17.19 -16.46 -7.87
N GLY A 242 17.66 -17.18 -6.85
CA GLY A 242 18.03 -18.57 -6.85
C GLY A 242 16.96 -19.50 -6.28
N MET A 243 17.43 -20.68 -5.86
CA MET A 243 16.56 -21.82 -5.56
C MET A 243 15.76 -21.64 -4.26
N ILE A 244 16.29 -20.89 -3.28
CA ILE A 244 15.61 -20.68 -2.00
C ILE A 244 14.33 -19.85 -2.25
N TYR A 245 14.45 -18.81 -3.07
CA TYR A 245 13.29 -18.03 -3.49
C TYR A 245 12.29 -18.87 -4.28
N LEU A 246 12.73 -19.65 -5.27
CA LEU A 246 11.85 -20.46 -6.11
C LEU A 246 11.00 -21.43 -5.29
N ILE A 247 11.63 -22.21 -4.41
CA ILE A 247 10.94 -23.19 -3.57
C ILE A 247 9.92 -22.47 -2.67
N SER A 248 10.32 -21.36 -2.07
CA SER A 248 9.45 -20.55 -1.22
C SER A 248 8.25 -20.00 -1.99
N ALA A 249 8.47 -19.44 -3.20
CA ALA A 249 7.42 -18.89 -4.06
C ALA A 249 6.40 -19.96 -4.48
N ILE A 250 6.85 -21.17 -4.82
CA ILE A 250 5.97 -22.29 -5.17
C ILE A 250 5.13 -22.72 -3.97
N ILE A 251 5.76 -22.96 -2.80
CA ILE A 251 5.06 -23.42 -1.60
C ILE A 251 4.02 -22.37 -1.17
N LEU A 252 4.44 -21.11 -1.02
CA LEU A 252 3.56 -20.01 -0.63
C LEU A 252 2.44 -19.81 -1.66
N GLY A 253 2.75 -19.91 -2.96
CA GLY A 253 1.80 -19.76 -4.05
C GLY A 253 0.71 -20.82 -4.02
N LEU A 254 1.09 -22.09 -3.85
CA LEU A 254 0.17 -23.21 -3.72
C LEU A 254 -0.69 -23.11 -2.46
N MET A 255 -0.10 -22.69 -1.33
CA MET A 255 -0.86 -22.43 -0.11
C MET A 255 -1.90 -21.32 -0.31
N PHE A 256 -1.52 -20.22 -0.97
CA PHE A 256 -2.46 -19.13 -1.22
C PHE A 256 -3.58 -19.56 -2.17
N LEU A 257 -3.24 -20.31 -3.21
CA LEU A 257 -4.20 -20.89 -4.14
C LEU A 257 -5.19 -21.82 -3.42
N ALA A 258 -4.72 -22.64 -2.47
CA ALA A 258 -5.60 -23.50 -1.69
C ALA A 258 -6.63 -22.70 -0.87
N TYR A 259 -6.22 -21.61 -0.22
CA TYR A 259 -7.16 -20.70 0.46
C TYR A 259 -8.18 -20.08 -0.50
N VAL A 260 -7.73 -19.65 -1.68
CA VAL A 260 -8.58 -18.99 -2.67
C VAL A 260 -9.54 -19.97 -3.33
N VAL A 261 -9.11 -21.21 -3.63
CA VAL A 261 -9.97 -22.27 -4.16
C VAL A 261 -11.01 -22.69 -3.13
N ALA A 262 -10.61 -22.87 -1.86
CA ALA A 262 -11.56 -23.14 -0.78
C ALA A 262 -12.60 -22.02 -0.66
N LEU A 263 -12.16 -20.76 -0.75
CA LEU A 263 -13.04 -19.59 -0.71
C LEU A 263 -13.98 -19.52 -1.91
N PHE A 264 -13.52 -19.93 -3.09
CA PHE A 264 -14.31 -19.97 -4.33
C PHE A 264 -15.38 -21.07 -4.30
N ILE A 265 -15.08 -22.23 -3.74
CA ILE A 265 -16.00 -23.38 -3.65
C ILE A 265 -17.02 -23.18 -2.53
N SER A 266 -16.61 -22.66 -1.37
CA SER A 266 -17.47 -22.54 -0.19
C SER A 266 -17.18 -21.23 0.56
N TYR A 267 -17.81 -20.16 0.09
CA TYR A 267 -17.67 -18.84 0.70
C TYR A 267 -18.16 -18.84 2.15
N THR A 268 -17.31 -18.32 3.03
CA THR A 268 -17.68 -17.91 4.39
C THR A 268 -16.88 -16.67 4.79
N ASP A 269 -17.47 -15.79 5.58
CA ASP A 269 -16.79 -14.58 6.10
C ASP A 269 -15.53 -14.92 6.91
N ASP A 270 -15.53 -16.04 7.64
CA ASP A 270 -14.34 -16.49 8.38
C ASP A 270 -13.21 -16.89 7.43
N LEU A 271 -13.52 -17.64 6.37
CA LEU A 271 -12.54 -18.01 5.36
C LEU A 271 -12.02 -16.79 4.61
N ALA A 272 -12.89 -15.83 4.25
CA ALA A 272 -12.46 -14.57 3.63
C ALA A 272 -11.49 -13.77 4.52
N LYS A 273 -11.75 -13.72 5.84
CA LYS A 273 -10.84 -13.11 6.83
C LYS A 273 -9.51 -13.87 6.93
N ARG A 274 -9.53 -15.20 6.91
CA ARG A 274 -8.31 -16.03 6.91
C ARG A 274 -7.50 -15.82 5.65
N THR A 275 -8.12 -15.85 4.47
CA THR A 275 -7.49 -15.59 3.18
C THR A 275 -6.86 -14.20 3.14
N PHE A 276 -7.55 -13.17 3.64
CA PHE A 276 -7.00 -11.81 3.76
C PHE A 276 -5.78 -11.73 4.69
N ARG A 277 -5.83 -12.39 5.86
CA ARG A 277 -4.69 -12.42 6.80
C ARG A 277 -3.51 -13.18 6.19
N PHE A 278 -3.78 -14.33 5.60
CA PHE A 278 -2.77 -15.15 4.95
C PHE A 278 -2.10 -14.40 3.80
N SER A 279 -2.82 -13.60 3.02
CA SER A 279 -2.21 -12.85 1.91
C SER A 279 -1.18 -11.82 2.38
N ILE A 280 -1.32 -11.25 3.59
CA ILE A 280 -0.30 -10.38 4.19
C ILE A 280 0.94 -11.20 4.55
N THR A 281 0.74 -12.33 5.25
CA THR A 281 1.82 -13.25 5.62
C THR A 281 2.54 -13.79 4.38
N TYR A 282 1.80 -14.15 3.34
CA TYR A 282 2.30 -14.58 2.04
C TYR A 282 3.30 -13.57 1.47
N LEU A 283 2.88 -12.29 1.37
CA LEU A 283 3.73 -11.26 0.79
C LEU A 283 4.97 -11.02 1.65
N SER A 284 4.82 -10.96 2.98
CA SER A 284 5.95 -10.79 3.91
C SER A 284 6.96 -11.93 3.80
N LEU A 285 6.51 -13.19 3.77
CA LEU A 285 7.38 -14.36 3.63
C LEU A 285 8.03 -14.42 2.26
N LEU A 286 7.33 -14.05 1.19
CA LEU A 286 7.86 -14.03 -0.16
C LEU A 286 9.03 -13.03 -0.29
N PHE A 287 8.87 -11.80 0.20
CA PHE A 287 9.94 -10.81 0.20
C PHE A 287 11.07 -11.16 1.16
N ALA A 288 10.77 -11.80 2.29
CA ALA A 288 11.81 -12.31 3.19
C ALA A 288 12.64 -13.42 2.51
N ALA A 289 12.00 -14.34 1.79
CA ALA A 289 12.69 -15.37 1.01
C ALA A 289 13.57 -14.75 -0.07
N LEU A 290 13.10 -13.70 -0.75
CA LEU A 290 13.87 -12.97 -1.77
C LEU A 290 15.12 -12.31 -1.16
N LEU A 291 14.99 -11.67 0.01
CA LEU A 291 16.13 -11.09 0.74
C LEU A 291 17.12 -12.15 1.22
N VAL A 292 16.64 -13.26 1.77
CA VAL A 292 17.51 -14.37 2.20
C VAL A 292 18.26 -14.92 0.99
N ASP A 293 17.56 -15.21 -0.09
CA ASP A 293 18.18 -15.75 -1.30
C ASP A 293 19.26 -14.80 -1.86
N HIS A 294 18.99 -13.49 -1.94
CA HIS A 294 19.93 -12.46 -2.41
C HIS A 294 21.23 -12.33 -1.59
N TYR A 295 21.21 -12.66 -0.29
CA TYR A 295 22.40 -12.56 0.58
C TYR A 295 23.13 -13.89 0.80
N PHE A 296 22.47 -15.02 0.55
CA PHE A 296 23.02 -16.34 0.80
C PHE A 296 23.48 -17.07 -0.48
N ILE A 297 23.03 -16.64 -1.66
CA ILE A 297 23.36 -17.21 -2.98
C ILE A 297 23.84 -16.08 -3.90
#